data_AF-A0A9C9MIB2-F1
#
_entry.id   AF-A0A9C9MIB2-F1
#
_cell.length_a   1.000
_cell.length_b   1.000
_cell.length_c   1.000
_cell.angle_alpha   90.00
_cell.angle_beta   90.00
_cell.angle_gamma   90.00
#
_symmetry.space_group_name_H-M   'P 1'
#
loop_
_entity.id
_entity.type
_entity.pdbx_description
1 polymer ?
#
loop_
_entity_poly.entity_id
_entity_poly.type
_entity_poly.pdbx_seq_one_letter_code
_entity_poly.pdbx_strand_id
1 'polypeptide(L)'
;MLNSDKLSSNLRGWMDQQEIHYFDAATELNAESLAKMDLLIVGNTWENFPDGEVETIVDWVSEGGALLTIGLGWAYYQYNEDPGGDQYIVNKFGRHFGWHSLPGTITDPGAPNGDAGKPSFAVKELSEYTPSETIILHKDRDDLSTIARLAAANPEDIYVAVGEYTALQFPSDAWAAVADPLAATELMDSVYRTQMELIGWANQPYGGDRIWYITKDDPDGRYYMHSGNPIVMKMAAGRATARVLSEEGMCGWGAAHELGHNMVISACGNLFVHSGTGEEWCNVFTTWTFKELGWPEREGSFDEGRKYHAEAKPDFNHMKSNPWVLLGCLELIWSRYGWDGMQRFLTQAAEDSKSGTRTRGDEEKTAYWVENMSQAYELDLAPLISHWGFPVSDASREITRQYPEPDIDTK
;
A
#
# COMPACT_ATOMS: atom_id res chain seq x y z
N MET A 1 -34.80 -32.16 3.30
CA MET A 1 -34.50 -32.58 1.90
C MET A 1 -33.13 -32.06 1.45
N LEU A 2 -32.39 -32.75 0.57
CA LEU A 2 -31.00 -32.44 0.12
C LEU A 2 -30.87 -32.24 -1.41
N ASN A 3 -29.88 -31.49 -1.93
CA ASN A 3 -29.63 -31.35 -3.38
C ASN A 3 -28.64 -32.40 -3.91
N SER A 4 -29.01 -33.22 -4.91
CA SER A 4 -28.19 -34.36 -5.38
C SER A 4 -27.09 -34.05 -6.37
N ASP A 5 -27.18 -33.04 -7.23
CA ASP A 5 -26.20 -32.81 -8.31
C ASP A 5 -24.80 -32.45 -7.79
N LYS A 6 -24.73 -31.92 -6.57
CA LYS A 6 -23.49 -31.49 -5.92
C LYS A 6 -22.90 -32.56 -4.97
N LEU A 7 -23.41 -33.80 -5.01
CA LEU A 7 -22.98 -34.93 -4.17
C LEU A 7 -22.15 -35.96 -4.94
N SER A 8 -21.15 -36.54 -4.29
CA SER A 8 -20.38 -37.68 -4.84
C SER A 8 -21.24 -38.94 -4.95
N SER A 9 -20.96 -39.79 -5.94
CA SER A 9 -21.71 -41.03 -6.20
C SER A 9 -21.76 -41.99 -5.00
N ASN A 10 -20.69 -42.06 -4.22
CA ASN A 10 -20.62 -42.89 -3.01
C ASN A 10 -21.56 -42.39 -1.91
N LEU A 11 -21.70 -41.07 -1.77
CA LEU A 11 -22.58 -40.47 -0.77
C LEU A 11 -24.05 -40.65 -1.17
N ARG A 12 -24.38 -40.50 -2.46
CA ARG A 12 -25.73 -40.79 -2.98
C ARG A 12 -26.13 -42.24 -2.67
N GLY A 13 -25.25 -43.21 -2.95
CA GLY A 13 -25.52 -44.63 -2.69
C GLY A 13 -25.66 -44.99 -1.21
N TRP A 14 -25.01 -44.27 -0.29
CA TRP A 14 -25.23 -44.43 1.15
C TRP A 14 -26.57 -43.81 1.57
N MET A 15 -26.91 -42.63 1.05
CA MET A 15 -28.15 -41.92 1.38
C MET A 15 -29.41 -42.67 0.93
N ASP A 16 -29.36 -43.34 -0.23
CA ASP A 16 -30.43 -44.21 -0.72
C ASP A 16 -30.80 -45.33 0.27
N GLN A 17 -29.89 -45.69 1.18
CA GLN A 17 -30.10 -46.73 2.20
C GLN A 17 -30.69 -46.20 3.51
N GLN A 18 -30.81 -44.88 3.70
CA GLN A 18 -31.11 -44.25 4.99
C GLN A 18 -32.46 -43.50 5.02
N GLU A 19 -33.36 -43.76 4.06
CA GLU A 19 -34.65 -43.04 3.90
C GLU A 19 -34.49 -41.50 3.83
N ILE A 20 -33.35 -41.05 3.29
CA ILE A 20 -33.07 -39.62 3.14
C ILE A 20 -33.68 -39.14 1.82
N HIS A 21 -34.67 -38.25 1.90
CA HIS A 21 -35.26 -37.61 0.73
C HIS A 21 -34.34 -36.51 0.18
N TYR A 22 -33.86 -36.69 -1.04
CA TYR A 22 -33.09 -35.68 -1.78
C TYR A 22 -33.78 -35.34 -3.12
N PHE A 23 -33.48 -34.16 -3.63
CA PHE A 23 -34.02 -33.58 -4.84
C PHE A 23 -32.87 -33.23 -5.77
N ASP A 24 -33.04 -33.51 -7.06
CA ASP A 24 -32.08 -33.09 -8.08
C ASP A 24 -32.43 -31.67 -8.51
N ALA A 25 -31.65 -30.69 -8.07
CA ALA A 25 -31.78 -29.34 -8.58
C ALA A 25 -30.97 -29.24 -9.88
N ALA A 26 -31.58 -29.67 -10.99
CA ALA A 26 -31.00 -29.54 -12.33
C ALA A 26 -30.87 -28.07 -12.82
N THR A 27 -31.03 -27.08 -11.92
CA THR A 27 -31.00 -25.63 -12.15
C THR A 27 -30.45 -24.88 -10.93
N GLU A 28 -30.06 -23.61 -11.14
CA GLU A 28 -29.61 -22.64 -10.13
C GLU A 28 -30.50 -22.65 -8.86
N LEU A 29 -29.88 -22.71 -7.68
CA LEU A 29 -30.59 -22.68 -6.41
C LEU A 29 -31.24 -21.31 -6.18
N ASN A 30 -32.49 -21.32 -5.74
CA ASN A 30 -33.27 -20.11 -5.46
C ASN A 30 -34.12 -20.30 -4.21
N ALA A 31 -34.75 -19.23 -3.72
CA ALA A 31 -35.54 -19.27 -2.50
C ALA A 31 -36.64 -20.33 -2.51
N GLU A 32 -37.27 -20.60 -3.67
CA GLU A 32 -38.35 -21.58 -3.76
C GLU A 32 -37.84 -23.03 -3.64
N SER A 33 -36.64 -23.32 -4.16
CA SER A 33 -36.04 -24.64 -4.04
C SER A 33 -35.45 -24.86 -2.63
N LEU A 34 -34.84 -23.83 -2.04
CA LEU A 34 -34.29 -23.90 -0.68
C LEU A 34 -35.37 -23.99 0.41
N ALA A 35 -36.54 -23.37 0.22
CA ALA A 35 -37.67 -23.47 1.15
C ALA A 35 -38.21 -24.90 1.33
N LYS A 36 -37.85 -25.83 0.43
CA LYS A 36 -38.21 -27.25 0.51
C LYS A 36 -37.14 -28.07 1.24
N MET A 37 -36.02 -27.46 1.62
CA MET A 37 -34.87 -28.13 2.22
C MET A 37 -34.73 -27.77 3.69
N ASP A 38 -34.15 -28.70 4.46
CA ASP A 38 -33.76 -28.49 5.86
C ASP A 38 -32.24 -28.37 5.97
N LEU A 39 -31.53 -29.01 5.03
CA LEU A 39 -30.08 -29.06 4.94
C LEU A 39 -29.69 -29.00 3.48
N LEU A 40 -28.76 -28.11 3.13
CA LEU A 40 -28.06 -28.12 1.86
C LEU A 40 -26.65 -28.67 2.09
N ILE A 41 -26.27 -29.71 1.34
CA ILE A 41 -24.90 -30.21 1.32
C ILE A 41 -24.27 -29.79 -0.01
N VAL A 42 -23.17 -29.04 0.08
CA VAL A 42 -22.32 -28.69 -1.05
C VAL A 42 -21.02 -29.48 -0.92
N GLY A 43 -20.85 -30.50 -1.77
CA GLY A 43 -19.65 -31.34 -1.79
C GLY A 43 -18.46 -30.66 -2.49
N ASN A 44 -17.43 -31.46 -2.81
CA ASN A 44 -16.30 -31.06 -3.65
C ASN A 44 -16.75 -30.76 -5.09
N THR A 45 -17.48 -29.68 -5.28
CA THR A 45 -17.92 -29.23 -6.59
C THR A 45 -16.83 -28.34 -7.17
N TRP A 46 -16.35 -28.71 -8.35
CA TRP A 46 -15.49 -27.85 -9.18
C TRP A 46 -16.30 -26.85 -10.01
N GLU A 47 -17.62 -26.83 -9.78
CA GLU A 47 -18.56 -25.92 -10.43
C GLU A 47 -18.53 -24.55 -9.77
N ASN A 48 -18.68 -23.51 -10.58
CA ASN A 48 -18.76 -22.14 -10.10
C ASN A 48 -20.17 -21.86 -9.57
N PHE A 49 -20.25 -21.33 -8.35
CA PHE A 49 -21.48 -20.76 -7.81
C PHE A 49 -21.49 -19.26 -8.10
N PRO A 50 -22.44 -18.75 -8.90
CA PRO A 50 -22.61 -17.31 -9.08
C PRO A 50 -22.88 -16.62 -7.73
N ASP A 51 -22.43 -15.38 -7.59
CA ASP A 51 -22.53 -14.66 -6.31
C ASP A 51 -23.99 -14.51 -5.86
N GLY A 52 -24.94 -14.33 -6.78
CA GLY A 52 -26.37 -14.28 -6.45
C GLY A 52 -26.94 -15.60 -5.91
N GLU A 53 -26.43 -16.75 -6.34
CA GLU A 53 -26.79 -18.06 -5.78
C GLU A 53 -26.22 -18.22 -4.37
N VAL A 54 -24.98 -17.73 -4.14
CA VAL A 54 -24.34 -17.70 -2.82
C VAL A 54 -25.14 -16.84 -1.85
N GLU A 55 -25.50 -15.61 -2.24
CA GLU A 55 -26.33 -14.70 -1.44
C GLU A 55 -27.66 -15.35 -1.05
N THR A 56 -28.34 -15.97 -2.01
CA THR A 56 -29.63 -16.64 -1.76
C THR A 56 -29.51 -17.79 -0.75
N ILE A 57 -28.41 -18.54 -0.79
CA ILE A 57 -28.14 -19.62 0.19
C ILE A 57 -27.80 -19.04 1.56
N VAL A 58 -27.01 -17.97 1.62
CA VAL A 58 -26.64 -17.29 2.87
C VAL A 58 -27.87 -16.71 3.57
N ASP A 59 -28.78 -16.09 2.83
CA ASP A 59 -30.05 -15.58 3.34
C ASP A 59 -30.89 -16.72 3.93
N TRP A 60 -31.03 -17.83 3.20
CA TRP A 60 -31.77 -19.00 3.68
C TRP A 60 -31.16 -19.62 4.95
N VAL A 61 -29.83 -19.68 5.07
CA VAL A 61 -29.17 -20.13 6.31
C VAL A 61 -29.47 -19.18 7.46
N SER A 62 -29.47 -17.87 7.20
CA SER A 62 -29.79 -16.85 8.20
C SER A 62 -31.24 -16.95 8.71
N GLU A 63 -32.13 -17.53 7.90
CA GLU A 63 -33.53 -17.83 8.25
C GLU A 63 -33.73 -19.20 8.92
N GLY A 64 -32.64 -19.93 9.21
CA GLY A 64 -32.67 -21.19 9.97
C GLY A 64 -32.40 -22.46 9.15
N GLY A 65 -32.07 -22.32 7.86
CA GLY A 65 -31.58 -23.42 7.04
C GLY A 65 -30.19 -23.92 7.47
N ALA A 66 -29.92 -25.23 7.32
CA ALA A 66 -28.59 -25.78 7.59
C ALA A 66 -27.75 -25.89 6.32
N LEU A 67 -26.48 -25.45 6.36
CA LEU A 67 -25.52 -25.61 5.26
C LEU A 67 -24.32 -26.46 5.72
N LEU A 68 -24.00 -27.49 4.93
CA LEU A 68 -22.78 -28.28 5.09
C LEU A 68 -21.94 -28.17 3.81
N THR A 69 -20.81 -27.49 3.90
CA THR A 69 -19.84 -27.38 2.80
C THR A 69 -18.66 -28.32 3.03
N ILE A 70 -18.25 -29.04 1.99
CA ILE A 70 -17.10 -29.96 2.02
C ILE A 70 -16.18 -29.61 0.86
N GLY A 71 -14.89 -29.38 1.15
CA GLY A 71 -13.91 -29.00 0.14
C GLY A 71 -12.54 -29.67 0.36
N LEU A 72 -11.83 -30.00 -0.71
CA LEU A 72 -10.43 -30.42 -0.71
C LEU A 72 -9.53 -29.21 -0.95
N GLY A 73 -9.25 -28.42 0.09
CA GLY A 73 -8.54 -27.14 -0.03
C GLY A 73 -7.17 -27.26 -0.69
N TRP A 74 -6.37 -28.27 -0.32
CA TRP A 74 -5.04 -28.49 -0.92
C TRP A 74 -5.11 -28.72 -2.45
N ALA A 75 -6.10 -29.49 -2.92
CA ALA A 75 -6.27 -29.78 -4.34
C ALA A 75 -6.77 -28.54 -5.07
N TYR A 76 -7.66 -27.77 -4.44
CA TYR A 76 -8.17 -26.53 -5.00
C TYR A 76 -7.03 -25.55 -5.32
N TYR A 77 -6.15 -25.28 -4.35
CA TYR A 77 -5.02 -24.37 -4.54
C TYR A 77 -3.97 -24.88 -5.53
N GLN A 78 -3.88 -26.20 -5.76
CA GLN A 78 -2.95 -26.77 -6.74
C GLN A 78 -3.41 -26.59 -8.19
N TYR A 79 -4.72 -26.58 -8.43
CA TYR A 79 -5.29 -26.62 -9.78
C TYR A 79 -5.96 -25.31 -10.23
N ASN A 80 -6.08 -24.30 -9.36
CA ASN A 80 -6.74 -23.03 -9.68
C ASN A 80 -5.80 -21.84 -9.45
N GLU A 81 -5.84 -20.88 -10.37
CA GLU A 81 -5.16 -19.58 -10.24
C GLU A 81 -5.96 -18.64 -9.32
N ASP A 82 -6.12 -19.05 -8.05
CA ASP A 82 -6.81 -18.30 -7.01
C ASP A 82 -5.99 -18.33 -5.71
N PRO A 83 -4.91 -17.53 -5.63
CA PRO A 83 -3.96 -17.58 -4.52
C PRO A 83 -4.58 -17.15 -3.18
N GLY A 84 -5.69 -16.39 -3.20
CA GLY A 84 -6.44 -15.99 -2.00
C GLY A 84 -7.53 -16.98 -1.60
N GLY A 85 -7.87 -17.93 -2.48
CA GLY A 85 -8.94 -18.89 -2.26
C GLY A 85 -10.30 -18.23 -2.19
N ASP A 86 -10.51 -17.10 -2.88
CA ASP A 86 -11.76 -16.35 -2.88
C ASP A 86 -12.89 -17.12 -3.55
N GLN A 87 -12.54 -17.89 -4.58
CA GLN A 87 -13.46 -18.71 -5.37
C GLN A 87 -13.53 -20.16 -4.85
N TYR A 88 -12.75 -20.50 -3.81
CA TYR A 88 -12.88 -21.79 -3.13
C TYR A 88 -14.22 -21.83 -2.40
N ILE A 89 -15.11 -22.77 -2.76
CA ILE A 89 -16.51 -22.77 -2.32
C ILE A 89 -16.70 -22.71 -0.78
N VAL A 90 -15.80 -23.37 -0.06
CA VAL A 90 -15.70 -23.36 1.41
C VAL A 90 -15.42 -21.93 1.92
N ASN A 91 -14.49 -21.20 1.31
CA ASN A 91 -14.24 -19.79 1.63
C ASN A 91 -15.33 -18.86 1.14
N LYS A 92 -15.93 -19.15 -0.02
CA LYS A 92 -16.98 -18.34 -0.63
C LYS A 92 -18.20 -18.26 0.29
N PHE A 93 -18.63 -19.39 0.87
CA PHE A 93 -19.65 -19.37 1.93
C PHE A 93 -19.08 -18.92 3.28
N GLY A 94 -17.89 -19.38 3.64
CA GLY A 94 -17.38 -19.19 5.00
C GLY A 94 -17.22 -17.74 5.43
N ARG A 95 -16.86 -16.86 4.50
CA ARG A 95 -16.70 -15.43 4.77
C ARG A 95 -17.98 -14.77 5.28
N HIS A 96 -19.15 -15.22 4.84
CA HIS A 96 -20.44 -14.72 5.33
C HIS A 96 -20.74 -15.17 6.76
N PHE A 97 -20.09 -16.24 7.23
CA PHE A 97 -20.26 -16.79 8.57
C PHE A 97 -19.03 -16.57 9.46
N GLY A 98 -18.14 -15.64 9.07
CA GLY A 98 -16.99 -15.24 9.88
C GLY A 98 -15.83 -16.24 9.91
N TRP A 99 -15.73 -17.16 8.95
CA TRP A 99 -14.60 -18.09 8.85
C TRP A 99 -13.99 -18.11 7.45
N HIS A 100 -12.67 -18.21 7.37
CA HIS A 100 -11.94 -18.22 6.11
C HIS A 100 -10.68 -19.08 6.24
N SER A 101 -10.48 -20.00 5.29
CA SER A 101 -9.28 -20.82 5.21
C SER A 101 -8.18 -20.05 4.49
N LEU A 102 -7.06 -19.81 5.18
CA LEU A 102 -5.94 -19.08 4.61
C LEU A 102 -5.15 -19.93 3.59
N PRO A 103 -4.49 -19.28 2.63
CA PRO A 103 -3.55 -19.95 1.75
C PRO A 103 -2.46 -20.66 2.57
N GLY A 104 -2.16 -21.92 2.24
CA GLY A 104 -1.11 -22.69 2.92
C GLY A 104 -1.49 -23.29 4.28
N THR A 105 -2.69 -23.03 4.82
CA THR A 105 -3.12 -23.65 6.10
C THR A 105 -3.85 -24.99 5.92
N ILE A 106 -4.23 -25.35 4.68
CA ILE A 106 -4.81 -26.65 4.34
C ILE A 106 -3.82 -27.41 3.46
N THR A 107 -3.13 -28.39 4.02
CA THR A 107 -2.10 -29.19 3.35
C THR A 107 -2.41 -30.69 3.43
N ASP A 108 -1.93 -31.47 2.46
CA ASP A 108 -1.91 -32.93 2.52
C ASP A 108 -0.47 -33.40 2.83
N PRO A 109 -0.18 -33.84 4.07
CA PRO A 109 1.15 -34.28 4.46
C PRO A 109 1.59 -35.62 3.82
N GLY A 110 0.74 -36.24 3.00
CA GLY A 110 1.06 -37.44 2.21
C GLY A 110 1.36 -37.18 0.73
N ALA A 111 1.26 -35.94 0.25
CA ALA A 111 1.55 -35.60 -1.15
C ALA A 111 3.08 -35.58 -1.42
N PRO A 112 3.55 -35.88 -2.65
CA PRO A 112 4.98 -36.08 -2.95
C PRO A 112 5.92 -34.89 -2.65
N ASN A 113 5.38 -33.70 -2.32
CA ASN A 113 6.12 -32.44 -2.19
C ASN A 113 5.77 -31.61 -0.93
N GLY A 114 5.45 -32.19 0.23
CA GLY A 114 5.23 -31.35 1.43
C GLY A 114 5.14 -32.07 2.78
N ASP A 115 5.82 -31.50 3.77
CA ASP A 115 6.02 -31.88 5.17
C ASP A 115 5.08 -32.92 5.80
N ALA A 116 5.69 -33.87 6.50
CA ALA A 116 5.08 -34.95 7.28
C ALA A 116 4.39 -34.48 8.60
N GLY A 117 3.73 -33.33 8.59
CA GLY A 117 2.96 -32.80 9.72
C GLY A 117 1.48 -33.16 9.58
N LYS A 118 0.91 -33.89 10.55
CA LYS A 118 -0.54 -34.18 10.60
C LYS A 118 -1.36 -32.90 10.32
N PRO A 119 -2.49 -32.96 9.61
CA PRO A 119 -3.32 -31.78 9.39
C PRO A 119 -3.73 -31.20 10.75
N SER A 120 -3.21 -30.02 11.04
CA SER A 120 -3.57 -29.22 12.20
C SER A 120 -4.33 -28.01 11.71
N PHE A 121 -5.61 -27.90 12.05
CA PHE A 121 -6.33 -26.64 11.95
C PHE A 121 -5.99 -25.82 13.19
N ALA A 122 -5.47 -24.60 13.00
CA ALA A 122 -5.39 -23.62 14.06
C ALA A 122 -6.68 -22.80 14.03
N VAL A 123 -7.55 -22.98 15.02
CA VAL A 123 -8.67 -22.07 15.25
C VAL A 123 -8.11 -20.89 16.03
N LYS A 124 -7.97 -19.73 15.38
CA LYS A 124 -7.77 -18.48 16.10
C LYS A 124 -9.16 -18.02 16.56
N GLU A 125 -9.46 -18.23 17.83
CA GLU A 125 -10.60 -17.60 18.47
C GLU A 125 -10.34 -16.09 18.41
N LEU A 126 -11.03 -15.40 17.49
CA LEU A 126 -11.16 -13.96 17.59
C LEU A 126 -12.06 -13.72 18.81
N SER A 127 -11.60 -12.90 19.74
CA SER A 127 -12.40 -12.46 20.90
C SER A 127 -13.79 -12.00 20.43
N GLU A 128 -14.80 -12.07 21.31
CA GLU A 128 -16.12 -11.48 21.04
C GLU A 128 -15.93 -10.11 20.35
N TYR A 129 -16.39 -10.02 19.09
CA TYR A 129 -16.31 -8.79 18.32
C TYR A 129 -17.23 -7.79 19.00
N THR A 130 -16.65 -6.94 19.85
CA THR A 130 -17.31 -5.73 20.29
C THR A 130 -17.11 -4.73 19.16
N PRO A 131 -18.17 -4.26 18.49
CA PRO A 131 -18.01 -3.29 17.42
C PRO A 131 -17.35 -2.04 17.99
N SER A 132 -16.11 -1.77 17.58
CA SER A 132 -15.45 -0.50 17.81
C SER A 132 -16.18 0.58 17.01
N GLU A 133 -16.56 1.68 17.64
CA GLU A 133 -17.05 2.83 16.89
C GLU A 133 -15.89 3.49 16.15
N THR A 134 -16.13 3.97 14.93
CA THR A 134 -15.19 4.83 14.21
C THR A 134 -15.67 6.27 14.31
N ILE A 135 -14.93 7.06 15.08
CA ILE A 135 -15.21 8.45 15.38
C ILE A 135 -14.32 9.31 14.49
N ILE A 136 -14.94 9.94 13.49
CA ILE A 136 -14.26 10.80 12.51
C ILE A 136 -14.59 12.25 12.83
N LEU A 137 -13.60 13.02 13.24
CA LEU A 137 -13.75 14.44 13.59
C LEU A 137 -13.00 15.30 12.57
N HIS A 138 -13.67 16.29 12.01
CA HIS A 138 -13.13 17.19 11.00
C HIS A 138 -12.76 18.55 11.61
N LYS A 139 -11.58 19.07 11.25
CA LYS A 139 -11.02 20.31 11.81
C LYS A 139 -11.92 21.55 11.64
N ASP A 140 -12.81 21.54 10.66
CA ASP A 140 -13.65 22.68 10.29
C ASP A 140 -15.02 22.72 10.99
N ARG A 141 -15.46 21.62 11.61
CA ARG A 141 -16.79 21.50 12.23
C ARG A 141 -16.81 20.81 13.60
N ASP A 142 -15.77 20.05 13.93
CA ASP A 142 -15.67 19.26 15.15
C ASP A 142 -14.55 19.79 16.05
N ASP A 143 -14.65 19.52 17.35
CA ASP A 143 -13.60 19.85 18.33
C ASP A 143 -12.59 18.71 18.43
N LEU A 144 -11.50 18.80 17.66
CA LEU A 144 -10.43 17.79 17.61
C LEU A 144 -9.71 17.64 18.96
N SER A 145 -9.73 18.64 19.83
CA SER A 145 -9.11 18.56 21.16
C SER A 145 -9.74 17.46 22.03
N THR A 146 -10.95 17.02 21.69
CA THR A 146 -11.64 15.93 22.40
C THR A 146 -11.07 14.54 22.12
N ILE A 147 -10.33 14.34 21.02
CA ILE A 147 -9.85 13.02 20.58
C ILE A 147 -9.03 12.35 21.68
N ALA A 148 -8.03 13.04 22.23
CA ALA A 148 -7.14 12.46 23.24
C ALA A 148 -7.92 11.97 24.48
N ARG A 149 -8.91 12.76 24.94
CA ARG A 149 -9.77 12.40 26.06
C ARG A 149 -10.70 11.22 25.74
N LEU A 150 -11.30 11.21 24.55
CA LEU A 150 -12.20 10.14 24.13
C LEU A 150 -11.43 8.83 23.97
N ALA A 151 -10.27 8.87 23.31
CA ALA A 151 -9.39 7.71 23.13
C ALA A 151 -8.88 7.13 24.44
N ALA A 152 -8.64 7.97 25.45
CA ALA A 152 -8.31 7.50 26.80
C ALA A 152 -9.51 6.85 27.52
N ALA A 153 -10.74 7.31 27.25
CA ALA A 153 -11.95 6.81 27.89
C ALA A 153 -12.50 5.52 27.24
N ASN A 154 -12.40 5.41 25.91
CA ASN A 154 -12.85 4.27 25.12
C ASN A 154 -11.70 3.81 24.20
N PRO A 155 -10.73 3.04 24.72
CA PRO A 155 -9.53 2.66 23.98
C PRO A 155 -9.80 1.70 22.82
N GLU A 156 -10.94 1.01 22.82
CA GLU A 156 -11.34 0.06 21.78
C GLU A 156 -11.90 0.76 20.52
N ASP A 157 -12.32 2.02 20.62
CA ASP A 157 -12.83 2.80 19.48
C ASP A 157 -11.70 3.30 18.58
N ILE A 158 -12.02 3.62 17.34
CA ILE A 158 -11.09 4.16 16.35
C ILE A 158 -11.35 5.66 16.21
N TYR A 159 -10.29 6.47 16.33
CA TYR A 159 -10.38 7.92 16.22
C TYR A 159 -9.61 8.41 15.01
N VAL A 160 -10.27 9.25 14.21
CA VAL A 160 -9.68 9.88 13.03
C VAL A 160 -9.78 11.39 13.16
N ALA A 161 -8.65 12.08 13.07
CA ALA A 161 -8.60 13.52 12.91
C ALA A 161 -8.48 13.86 11.41
N VAL A 162 -9.44 14.60 10.89
CA VAL A 162 -9.53 14.92 9.46
C VAL A 162 -9.18 16.39 9.23
N GLY A 163 -8.09 16.59 8.51
CA GLY A 163 -7.65 17.87 8.00
C GLY A 163 -8.20 18.19 6.61
N GLU A 164 -7.61 19.21 6.00
CA GLU A 164 -7.96 19.64 4.64
C GLU A 164 -7.44 18.65 3.60
N TYR A 165 -6.15 18.30 3.67
CA TYR A 165 -5.47 17.42 2.72
C TYR A 165 -5.14 16.05 3.29
N THR A 166 -5.08 15.93 4.61
CA THR A 166 -4.68 14.70 5.29
C THR A 166 -5.73 14.22 6.31
N ALA A 167 -5.76 12.93 6.58
CA ALA A 167 -6.50 12.34 7.71
C ALA A 167 -5.57 11.45 8.53
N LEU A 168 -5.64 11.54 9.86
CA LEU A 168 -4.75 10.84 10.77
C LEU A 168 -5.55 9.84 11.61
N GLN A 169 -5.12 8.59 11.61
CA GLN A 169 -5.64 7.56 12.51
C GLN A 169 -4.46 6.88 13.21
N PHE A 170 -4.36 7.11 14.52
CA PHE A 170 -3.40 6.46 15.40
C PHE A 170 -4.10 5.45 16.34
N PRO A 171 -3.34 4.55 17.00
CA PRO A 171 -3.87 3.74 18.09
C PRO A 171 -4.39 4.65 19.21
N SER A 172 -5.45 4.24 19.89
CA SER A 172 -6.13 5.09 20.89
C SER A 172 -5.23 5.57 22.02
N ASP A 173 -4.29 4.74 22.47
CA ASP A 173 -3.32 5.13 23.47
C ASP A 173 -2.21 6.05 22.94
N ALA A 174 -1.92 6.02 21.64
CA ALA A 174 -1.09 7.04 20.99
C ALA A 174 -1.86 8.36 20.89
N TRP A 175 -3.15 8.33 20.53
CA TRP A 175 -4.02 9.51 20.54
C TRP A 175 -4.13 10.15 21.91
N ALA A 176 -4.24 9.35 22.97
CA ALA A 176 -4.24 9.83 24.35
C ALA A 176 -2.94 10.57 24.73
N ALA A 177 -1.83 10.29 24.04
CA ALA A 177 -0.54 10.96 24.22
C ALA A 177 -0.35 12.17 23.29
N VAL A 178 -1.25 12.40 22.32
CA VAL A 178 -1.18 13.58 21.45
C VAL A 178 -1.66 14.81 22.20
N ALA A 179 -0.75 15.76 22.43
CA ALA A 179 -1.02 16.95 23.25
C ALA A 179 -2.07 17.88 22.62
N ASP A 180 -2.02 18.05 21.29
CA ASP A 180 -2.95 18.87 20.53
C ASP A 180 -3.28 18.18 19.17
N PRO A 181 -4.39 17.43 19.11
CA PRO A 181 -4.82 16.77 17.88
C PRO A 181 -5.13 17.73 16.71
N LEU A 182 -5.56 18.96 16.99
CA LEU A 182 -5.79 19.96 15.93
C LEU A 182 -4.45 20.40 15.35
N ALA A 183 -3.49 20.80 16.19
CA ALA A 183 -2.17 21.21 15.73
C ALA A 183 -1.45 20.07 14.97
N ALA A 184 -1.57 18.83 15.42
CA ALA A 184 -1.02 17.67 14.70
C ALA A 184 -1.63 17.50 13.31
N THR A 185 -2.94 17.72 13.18
CA THR A 185 -3.66 17.65 11.90
C THR A 185 -3.24 18.78 10.95
N GLU A 186 -3.15 20.02 11.44
CA GLU A 186 -2.72 21.17 10.66
C GLU A 186 -1.25 21.06 10.21
N LEU A 187 -0.41 20.45 11.05
CA LEU A 187 0.97 20.19 10.72
C LEU A 187 1.09 19.20 9.56
N MET A 188 0.28 18.13 9.57
CA MET A 188 0.26 17.16 8.46
C MET A 188 -0.32 17.75 7.17
N ASP A 189 -1.32 18.63 7.25
CA ASP A 189 -1.75 19.42 6.10
C ASP A 189 -0.61 20.33 5.56
N SER A 190 0.22 20.87 6.46
CA SER A 190 1.38 21.69 6.08
C SER A 190 2.48 20.88 5.39
N VAL A 191 2.72 19.63 5.84
CA VAL A 191 3.61 18.67 5.16
C VAL A 191 3.13 18.41 3.73
N TYR A 192 1.83 18.14 3.54
CA TYR A 192 1.25 17.97 2.21
C TYR A 192 1.43 19.20 1.32
N ARG A 193 1.08 20.39 1.83
CA ARG A 193 1.24 21.64 1.07
C ARG A 193 2.68 21.88 0.66
N THR A 194 3.63 21.66 1.57
CA THR A 194 5.07 21.85 1.32
C THR A 194 5.55 20.94 0.19
N GLN A 195 5.13 19.68 0.15
CA GLN A 195 5.48 18.77 -0.95
C GLN A 195 4.77 19.14 -2.26
N MET A 196 3.52 19.62 -2.21
CA MET A 196 2.82 20.13 -3.39
C MET A 196 3.47 21.38 -3.98
N GLU A 197 4.03 22.25 -3.15
CA GLU A 197 4.78 23.44 -3.59
C GLU A 197 6.03 23.07 -4.41
N LEU A 198 6.70 21.95 -4.08
CA LEU A 198 7.85 21.44 -4.84
C LEU A 198 7.49 21.03 -6.27
N ILE A 199 6.24 20.67 -6.54
CA ILE A 199 5.73 20.37 -7.88
C ILE A 199 4.86 21.49 -8.44
N GLY A 200 4.92 22.69 -7.84
CA GLY A 200 4.16 23.86 -8.31
C GLY A 200 2.65 23.66 -8.31
N TRP A 201 2.11 22.75 -7.51
CA TRP A 201 0.70 22.36 -7.51
C TRP A 201 0.18 21.82 -8.86
N ALA A 202 1.07 21.39 -9.76
CA ALA A 202 0.71 21.01 -11.13
C ALA A 202 -0.25 19.80 -11.19
N ASN A 203 -0.01 18.79 -10.37
CA ASN A 203 -0.81 17.56 -10.32
C ASN A 203 -0.91 17.04 -8.89
N GLN A 204 -2.12 16.97 -8.34
CA GLN A 204 -2.31 16.42 -7.00
C GLN A 204 -2.29 14.88 -7.06
N PRO A 205 -1.64 14.21 -6.09
CA PRO A 205 -1.71 12.76 -6.01
C PRO A 205 -3.18 12.33 -5.83
N TYR A 206 -3.54 11.22 -6.49
CA TYR A 206 -4.88 10.64 -6.49
C TYR A 206 -5.99 11.63 -6.86
N GLY A 207 -5.72 12.57 -7.77
CA GLY A 207 -6.71 13.54 -8.24
C GLY A 207 -7.13 14.57 -7.18
N GLY A 208 -6.36 14.71 -6.09
CA GLY A 208 -6.69 15.60 -4.98
C GLY A 208 -7.49 14.95 -3.86
N ASP A 209 -7.67 13.63 -3.90
CA ASP A 209 -8.22 12.89 -2.77
C ASP A 209 -7.37 13.10 -1.51
N ARG A 210 -8.06 13.19 -0.37
CA ARG A 210 -7.41 13.29 0.94
C ARG A 210 -6.47 12.11 1.15
N ILE A 211 -5.27 12.37 1.66
CA ILE A 211 -4.30 11.33 1.99
C ILE A 211 -4.56 10.81 3.40
N TRP A 212 -4.88 9.53 3.53
CA TRP A 212 -5.17 8.90 4.80
C TRP A 212 -3.92 8.25 5.37
N TYR A 213 -3.55 8.61 6.59
CA TYR A 213 -2.52 7.93 7.38
C TYR A 213 -3.23 7.04 8.39
N ILE A 214 -3.10 5.73 8.23
CA ILE A 214 -3.76 4.76 9.10
C ILE A 214 -2.74 3.86 9.78
N THR A 215 -3.14 3.30 10.91
CA THR A 215 -2.33 2.35 11.67
C THR A 215 -2.96 0.97 11.64
N LYS A 216 -2.13 -0.03 11.37
CA LYS A 216 -2.56 -1.42 11.22
C LYS A 216 -1.73 -2.32 12.12
N ASP A 217 -2.40 -3.27 12.77
CA ASP A 217 -1.74 -4.37 13.45
C ASP A 217 -1.32 -5.40 12.41
N ASP A 218 -0.08 -5.26 11.95
CA ASP A 218 0.52 -6.07 10.89
C ASP A 218 1.94 -6.48 11.30
N PRO A 219 2.09 -7.36 12.30
CA PRO A 219 3.40 -7.74 12.83
C PRO A 219 4.27 -8.37 11.75
N ASP A 220 3.67 -9.16 10.85
CA ASP A 220 4.35 -9.90 9.79
C ASP A 220 4.58 -9.08 8.51
N GLY A 221 3.99 -7.88 8.41
CA GLY A 221 4.18 -6.98 7.28
C GLY A 221 5.67 -6.67 7.04
N ARG A 222 6.10 -6.65 5.78
CA ARG A 222 7.52 -6.46 5.43
C ARG A 222 8.06 -5.07 5.81
N TYR A 223 7.20 -4.05 5.77
CA TYR A 223 7.61 -2.65 5.87
C TYR A 223 7.10 -1.98 7.14
N TYR A 224 7.89 -1.07 7.71
CA TYR A 224 7.52 -0.32 8.92
C TYR A 224 6.37 0.67 8.66
N MET A 225 6.40 1.30 7.49
CA MET A 225 5.33 2.05 6.87
C MET A 225 5.29 1.68 5.38
N HIS A 226 4.18 1.92 4.69
CA HIS A 226 4.16 1.88 3.23
C HIS A 226 3.24 2.95 2.67
N SER A 227 3.63 3.48 1.52
CA SER A 227 2.90 4.50 0.76
C SER A 227 1.66 3.95 0.06
N GLY A 228 0.87 4.87 -0.50
CA GLY A 228 -0.47 4.62 -1.02
C GLY A 228 -1.48 5.66 -0.52
N ASN A 229 -2.73 5.49 -0.94
CA ASN A 229 -3.85 6.14 -0.28
C ASN A 229 -4.85 5.06 0.15
N PRO A 230 -4.76 4.56 1.40
CA PRO A 230 -4.03 5.13 2.54
C PRO A 230 -2.51 4.87 2.55
N ILE A 231 -1.77 5.76 3.22
CA ILE A 231 -0.45 5.49 3.81
C ILE A 231 -0.69 4.64 5.06
N VAL A 232 -0.07 3.47 5.14
CA VAL A 232 -0.27 2.53 6.25
C VAL A 232 0.99 2.47 7.10
N MET A 233 0.80 2.63 8.40
CA MET A 233 1.85 2.55 9.42
C MET A 233 1.61 1.31 10.27
N LYS A 234 2.66 0.55 10.59
CA LYS A 234 2.55 -0.43 11.68
C LYS A 234 2.20 0.26 12.99
N MET A 235 1.58 -0.44 13.93
CA MET A 235 1.24 0.11 15.26
C MET A 235 2.41 0.85 15.94
N ALA A 236 3.62 0.27 15.91
CA ALA A 236 4.82 0.91 16.45
C ALA A 236 5.21 2.20 15.70
N ALA A 237 5.01 2.24 14.39
CA ALA A 237 5.27 3.40 13.54
C ALA A 237 4.27 4.52 13.81
N GLY A 238 2.98 4.19 13.91
CA GLY A 238 1.94 5.14 14.29
C GLY A 238 2.19 5.80 15.65
N ARG A 239 2.59 5.01 16.66
CA ARG A 239 2.96 5.52 17.98
C ARG A 239 4.18 6.45 17.93
N ALA A 240 5.19 6.08 17.15
CA ALA A 240 6.37 6.92 16.97
C ALA A 240 6.01 8.25 16.31
N THR A 241 5.22 8.22 15.24
CA THR A 241 4.73 9.44 14.55
C THR A 241 3.92 10.32 15.50
N ALA A 242 2.95 9.77 16.24
CA ALA A 242 2.16 10.51 17.22
C ALA A 242 3.02 11.17 18.31
N ARG A 243 4.05 10.47 18.78
CA ARG A 243 5.01 10.99 19.76
C ARG A 243 5.80 12.16 19.18
N VAL A 244 6.39 12.00 17.99
CA VAL A 244 7.20 13.04 17.34
C VAL A 244 6.36 14.29 17.02
N LEU A 245 5.11 14.11 16.56
CA LEU A 245 4.17 15.22 16.36
C LEU A 245 3.96 16.04 17.64
N SER A 246 3.89 15.37 18.78
CA SER A 246 3.56 15.98 20.07
C SER A 246 4.78 16.58 20.78
N GLU A 247 5.91 15.88 20.76
CA GLU A 247 7.12 16.26 21.49
C GLU A 247 8.01 17.22 20.69
N GLU A 248 8.04 17.06 19.36
CA GLU A 248 9.02 17.72 18.49
C GLU A 248 8.36 18.70 17.51
N GLY A 249 7.03 18.69 17.38
CA GLY A 249 6.30 19.56 16.44
C GLY A 249 6.62 19.25 14.98
N MET A 250 6.92 17.99 14.66
CA MET A 250 7.20 17.49 13.31
C MET A 250 6.57 16.12 13.08
N CYS A 251 6.43 15.68 11.83
CA CYS A 251 5.86 14.34 11.55
C CYS A 251 6.89 13.20 11.59
N GLY A 252 8.17 13.53 11.69
CA GLY A 252 9.29 12.60 11.51
C GLY A 252 9.51 12.20 10.05
N TRP A 253 10.68 11.63 9.77
CA TRP A 253 11.13 11.32 8.41
C TRP A 253 10.21 10.32 7.70
N GLY A 254 9.77 9.27 8.40
CA GLY A 254 8.95 8.20 7.81
C GLY A 254 7.63 8.70 7.23
N ALA A 255 6.87 9.50 7.99
CA ALA A 255 5.57 9.99 7.53
C ALA A 255 5.68 10.95 6.32
N ALA A 256 6.73 11.78 6.27
CA ALA A 256 7.03 12.64 5.12
C ALA A 256 7.53 11.82 3.91
N HIS A 257 8.32 10.77 4.15
CA HIS A 257 8.85 9.86 3.13
C HIS A 257 7.74 9.09 2.42
N GLU A 258 6.77 8.53 3.14
CA GLU A 258 5.65 7.82 2.50
C GLU A 258 4.77 8.77 1.68
N LEU A 259 4.67 10.04 2.08
CA LEU A 259 4.01 11.05 1.25
C LEU A 259 4.81 11.39 -0.01
N GLY A 260 6.13 11.45 0.12
CA GLY A 260 7.04 11.65 -1.00
C GLY A 260 6.87 10.56 -2.06
N HIS A 261 6.66 9.30 -1.65
CA HIS A 261 6.31 8.22 -2.56
C HIS A 261 5.01 8.50 -3.32
N ASN A 262 3.97 8.98 -2.65
CA ASN A 262 2.72 9.37 -3.32
C ASN A 262 2.94 10.49 -4.35
N MET A 263 3.79 11.48 -4.04
CA MET A 263 4.15 12.53 -5.00
C MET A 263 4.86 11.96 -6.23
N VAL A 264 5.89 11.13 -6.02
CA VAL A 264 6.66 10.52 -7.11
C VAL A 264 5.79 9.62 -8.00
N ILE A 265 5.01 8.74 -7.39
CA ILE A 265 4.25 7.71 -8.08
C ILE A 265 2.98 8.30 -8.72
N SER A 266 2.20 9.04 -7.94
CA SER A 266 0.87 9.50 -8.37
C SER A 266 0.92 10.88 -9.04
N ALA A 267 1.62 11.85 -8.46
CA ALA A 267 1.71 13.18 -9.05
C ALA A 267 2.65 13.21 -10.26
N CYS A 268 3.88 12.70 -10.12
CA CYS A 268 4.90 12.71 -11.18
C CYS A 268 4.87 11.48 -12.11
N GLY A 269 4.00 10.50 -11.87
CA GLY A 269 3.77 9.39 -12.78
C GLY A 269 4.95 8.44 -13.00
N ASN A 270 5.92 8.39 -12.08
CA ASN A 270 7.16 7.61 -12.19
C ASN A 270 7.99 7.87 -13.46
N LEU A 271 7.86 9.06 -14.08
CA LEU A 271 8.47 9.37 -15.37
C LEU A 271 10.01 9.31 -15.39
N PHE A 272 10.65 9.55 -14.24
CA PHE A 272 12.11 9.60 -14.09
C PHE A 272 12.67 8.53 -13.16
N VAL A 273 11.83 7.62 -12.65
CA VAL A 273 12.21 6.69 -11.57
C VAL A 273 12.69 5.37 -12.14
N HIS A 274 14.00 5.22 -12.27
CA HIS A 274 14.63 3.99 -12.74
C HIS A 274 14.32 2.82 -11.78
N SER A 275 14.14 1.61 -12.32
CA SER A 275 13.95 0.39 -11.53
C SER A 275 15.05 0.20 -10.49
N GLY A 276 14.64 0.09 -9.22
CA GLY A 276 15.53 -0.02 -8.06
C GLY A 276 15.97 1.31 -7.44
N THR A 277 15.43 2.45 -7.89
CA THR A 277 15.76 3.80 -7.36
C THR A 277 14.54 4.55 -6.81
N GLY A 278 13.50 3.82 -6.40
CA GLY A 278 12.23 4.43 -5.95
C GLY A 278 12.30 5.10 -4.58
N GLU A 279 13.21 4.65 -3.69
CA GLU A 279 13.31 5.10 -2.30
C GLU A 279 14.09 6.43 -2.17
N GLU A 280 14.75 6.86 -3.23
CA GLU A 280 15.62 8.03 -3.25
C GLU A 280 14.84 9.27 -3.65
N TRP A 281 13.96 9.13 -4.64
CA TRP A 281 13.14 10.23 -5.14
C TRP A 281 12.12 10.71 -4.12
N CYS A 282 11.49 9.82 -3.35
CA CYS A 282 10.62 10.23 -2.25
C CYS A 282 11.39 11.01 -1.16
N ASN A 283 12.67 10.67 -0.93
CA ASN A 283 13.53 11.39 0.00
C ASN A 283 13.89 12.81 -0.47
N VAL A 284 13.81 13.13 -1.77
CA VAL A 284 13.92 14.52 -2.25
C VAL A 284 12.76 15.36 -1.70
N PHE A 285 11.53 14.85 -1.75
CA PHE A 285 10.34 15.50 -1.16
C PHE A 285 10.44 15.60 0.36
N THR A 286 10.95 14.56 1.04
CA THR A 286 11.20 14.60 2.48
C THR A 286 12.22 15.66 2.85
N THR A 287 13.34 15.73 2.13
CA THR A 287 14.41 16.72 2.36
C THR A 287 13.88 18.13 2.18
N TRP A 288 13.12 18.38 1.10
CA TRP A 288 12.45 19.65 0.87
C TRP A 288 11.49 20.02 2.02
N THR A 289 10.67 19.06 2.47
CA THR A 289 9.75 19.26 3.60
C THR A 289 10.48 19.72 4.85
N PHE A 290 11.57 19.02 5.20
CA PHE A 290 12.37 19.35 6.38
C PHE A 290 13.02 20.73 6.26
N LYS A 291 13.54 21.06 5.08
CA LYS A 291 14.13 22.37 4.80
C LYS A 291 13.10 23.50 4.95
N GLU A 292 11.96 23.42 4.27
CA GLU A 292 10.97 24.51 4.22
C GLU A 292 10.23 24.69 5.54
N LEU A 293 9.99 23.61 6.28
CA LEU A 293 9.38 23.69 7.62
C LEU A 293 10.40 24.00 8.73
N GLY A 294 11.68 24.19 8.40
CA GLY A 294 12.73 24.56 9.35
C GLY A 294 13.06 23.46 10.35
N TRP A 295 12.86 22.20 9.97
CA TRP A 295 13.16 21.03 10.79
C TRP A 295 14.63 20.63 10.66
N PRO A 296 15.22 20.00 11.70
CA PRO A 296 16.61 19.57 11.66
C PRO A 296 16.81 18.53 10.57
N GLU A 297 17.76 18.77 9.69
CA GLU A 297 18.19 17.78 8.71
C GLU A 297 18.71 16.53 9.42
N ARG A 298 18.44 15.36 8.84
CA ARG A 298 18.96 14.10 9.36
C ARG A 298 20.47 14.04 9.10
N GLU A 299 21.26 14.04 10.18
CA GLU A 299 22.72 14.01 10.12
C GLU A 299 23.24 12.88 9.22
N GLY A 300 24.20 13.21 8.35
CA GLY A 300 24.87 12.26 7.46
C GLY A 300 24.04 11.74 6.29
N SER A 301 22.84 12.27 6.03
CA SER A 301 21.96 11.77 4.96
C SER A 301 22.55 11.85 3.55
N PHE A 302 23.56 12.69 3.34
CA PHE A 302 24.19 12.88 2.03
C PHE A 302 25.64 12.36 1.95
N ASP A 303 26.21 11.92 3.08
CA ASP A 303 27.63 11.60 3.16
C ASP A 303 28.02 10.44 2.22
N GLU A 304 27.17 9.42 2.14
CA GLU A 304 27.42 8.26 1.27
C GLU A 304 27.38 8.63 -0.21
N GLY A 305 26.41 9.44 -0.63
CA GLY A 305 26.33 9.91 -2.03
C GLY A 305 27.44 10.88 -2.41
N ARG A 306 27.83 11.79 -1.51
CA ARG A 306 28.98 12.68 -1.73
C ARG A 306 30.30 11.92 -1.83
N LYS A 307 30.48 10.91 -0.97
CA LYS A 307 31.63 10.00 -1.05
C LYS A 307 31.61 9.20 -2.35
N TYR A 308 30.46 8.65 -2.72
CA TYR A 308 30.30 7.93 -3.98
C TYR A 308 30.66 8.82 -5.17
N HIS A 309 30.18 10.07 -5.22
CA HIS A 309 30.53 11.03 -6.27
C HIS A 309 32.05 11.27 -6.36
N ALA A 310 32.74 11.46 -5.24
CA ALA A 310 34.18 11.72 -5.21
C ALA A 310 35.03 10.48 -5.58
N GLU A 311 34.53 9.28 -5.34
CA GLU A 311 35.21 8.01 -5.67
C GLU A 311 34.72 7.40 -6.99
N ALA A 312 33.69 7.98 -7.61
CA ALA A 312 32.81 7.26 -8.50
C ALA A 312 33.56 6.65 -9.68
N LYS A 313 33.33 5.36 -9.85
CA LYS A 313 33.41 4.68 -11.14
C LYS A 313 31.98 4.31 -11.51
N PRO A 314 31.60 4.32 -12.80
CA PRO A 314 30.27 3.92 -13.23
C PRO A 314 29.86 2.53 -12.69
N ASP A 315 29.10 2.50 -11.59
CA ASP A 315 28.58 1.28 -10.96
C ASP A 315 27.15 1.49 -10.49
N PHE A 316 26.24 1.21 -11.42
CA PHE A 316 24.82 1.35 -11.19
C PHE A 316 24.24 0.36 -10.17
N ASN A 317 24.90 -0.79 -9.97
CA ASN A 317 24.42 -1.77 -8.99
C ASN A 317 24.63 -1.27 -7.56
N HIS A 318 25.71 -0.52 -7.32
CA HIS A 318 25.93 0.14 -6.03
C HIS A 318 24.79 1.12 -5.73
N MET A 319 24.40 1.94 -6.71
CA MET A 319 23.30 2.91 -6.57
C MET A 319 21.99 2.25 -6.13
N LYS A 320 21.62 1.12 -6.74
CA LYS A 320 20.40 0.36 -6.39
C LYS A 320 20.43 -0.29 -5.00
N SER A 321 21.63 -0.52 -4.47
CA SER A 321 21.79 -1.25 -3.22
C SER A 321 21.56 -0.39 -1.99
N ASN A 322 21.61 0.94 -2.14
CA ASN A 322 21.54 1.87 -1.03
C ASN A 322 20.90 3.22 -1.44
N PRO A 323 19.70 3.53 -0.93
CA PRO A 323 18.97 4.73 -1.32
C PRO A 323 19.61 6.06 -0.88
N TRP A 324 20.56 6.03 0.05
CA TRP A 324 21.27 7.24 0.46
C TRP A 324 22.30 7.72 -0.57
N VAL A 325 22.72 6.83 -1.49
CA VAL A 325 23.74 7.15 -2.49
C VAL A 325 23.20 8.09 -3.55
N LEU A 326 22.09 7.73 -4.23
CA LEU A 326 21.49 8.63 -5.23
C LEU A 326 20.98 9.92 -4.60
N LEU A 327 20.42 9.86 -3.38
CA LEU A 327 20.00 11.07 -2.68
C LEU A 327 21.15 12.07 -2.48
N GLY A 328 22.32 11.60 -2.00
CA GLY A 328 23.49 12.46 -1.84
C GLY A 328 24.10 12.93 -3.17
N CYS A 329 23.98 12.14 -4.25
CA CYS A 329 24.36 12.58 -5.60
C CYS A 329 23.45 13.72 -6.10
N LEU A 330 22.12 13.57 -5.98
CA LEU A 330 21.17 14.61 -6.35
C LEU A 330 21.35 15.87 -5.49
N GLU A 331 21.75 15.71 -4.24
CA GLU A 331 22.02 16.81 -3.32
C GLU A 331 23.11 17.76 -3.79
N LEU A 332 24.14 17.25 -4.46
CA LEU A 332 25.20 18.08 -5.05
C LEU A 332 24.63 19.11 -6.03
N ILE A 333 23.53 18.77 -6.72
CA ILE A 333 22.91 19.66 -7.70
C ILE A 333 22.20 20.81 -6.98
N TRP A 334 21.26 20.53 -6.07
CA TRP A 334 20.49 21.60 -5.43
C TRP A 334 21.29 22.38 -4.39
N SER A 335 22.34 21.81 -3.80
CA SER A 335 23.26 22.54 -2.92
C SER A 335 24.15 23.51 -3.70
N ARG A 336 24.55 23.15 -4.94
CA ARG A 336 25.38 23.99 -5.80
C ARG A 336 24.58 25.05 -6.57
N TYR A 337 23.42 24.67 -7.09
CA TYR A 337 22.62 25.47 -8.02
C TYR A 337 21.28 25.94 -7.48
N GLY A 338 20.93 25.56 -6.25
CA GLY A 338 19.65 25.89 -5.63
C GLY A 338 18.53 24.94 -6.04
N TRP A 339 17.41 25.04 -5.33
CA TRP A 339 16.23 24.19 -5.51
C TRP A 339 15.37 24.57 -6.71
N ASP A 340 15.49 25.78 -7.25
CA ASP A 340 14.64 26.28 -8.34
C ASP A 340 14.66 25.35 -9.56
N GLY A 341 15.82 24.78 -9.91
CA GLY A 341 15.93 23.80 -11.00
C GLY A 341 15.21 22.49 -10.69
N MET A 342 15.32 21.99 -9.45
CA MET A 342 14.61 20.79 -9.01
C MET A 342 13.10 21.01 -9.02
N GLN A 343 12.64 22.16 -8.53
CA GLN A 343 11.24 22.53 -8.54
C GLN A 343 10.70 22.64 -9.97
N ARG A 344 11.44 23.26 -10.90
CA ARG A 344 11.06 23.29 -12.34
C ARG A 344 10.96 21.89 -12.93
N PHE A 345 11.94 21.03 -12.68
CA PHE A 345 11.95 19.65 -13.17
C PHE A 345 10.75 18.84 -12.64
N LEU A 346 10.51 18.86 -11.33
CA LEU A 346 9.43 18.11 -10.70
C LEU A 346 8.05 18.67 -11.06
N THR A 347 7.93 19.99 -11.23
CA THR A 347 6.71 20.63 -11.76
C THR A 347 6.42 20.12 -13.17
N GLN A 348 7.42 20.13 -14.07
CA GLN A 348 7.25 19.59 -15.43
C GLN A 348 6.83 18.11 -15.41
N ALA A 349 7.45 17.29 -14.56
CA ALA A 349 7.06 15.89 -14.42
C ALA A 349 5.61 15.69 -13.96
N ALA A 350 5.15 16.53 -13.04
CA ALA A 350 3.76 16.52 -12.61
C ALA A 350 2.79 16.96 -13.73
N GLU A 351 3.12 18.01 -14.49
CA GLU A 351 2.33 18.45 -15.67
C GLU A 351 2.27 17.38 -16.76
N ASP A 352 3.40 16.76 -17.07
CA ASP A 352 3.49 15.69 -18.06
C ASP A 352 2.67 14.47 -17.65
N SER A 353 2.78 14.05 -16.39
CA SER A 353 1.97 12.96 -15.85
C SER A 353 0.47 13.26 -15.94
N LYS A 354 0.07 14.50 -15.59
CA LYS A 354 -1.33 14.96 -15.68
C LYS A 354 -1.86 14.99 -17.13
N SER A 355 -1.00 15.33 -18.09
CA SER A 355 -1.35 15.31 -19.52
C SER A 355 -1.35 13.90 -20.12
N GLY A 356 -0.92 12.89 -19.36
CA GLY A 356 -0.96 11.48 -19.75
C GLY A 356 0.34 10.94 -20.32
N THR A 357 1.45 11.68 -20.21
CA THR A 357 2.79 11.19 -20.59
C THR A 357 3.14 9.94 -19.77
N ARG A 358 3.79 8.98 -20.43
CA ARG A 358 4.26 7.73 -19.82
C ARG A 358 5.60 7.35 -20.42
N THR A 359 6.58 7.04 -19.57
CA THR A 359 7.84 6.40 -19.95
C THR A 359 7.74 4.89 -19.78
N ARG A 360 8.35 4.12 -20.68
CA ARG A 360 8.38 2.65 -20.69
C ARG A 360 9.81 2.15 -20.54
N GLY A 361 10.03 1.40 -19.47
CA GLY A 361 11.35 0.87 -19.16
C GLY A 361 12.33 1.95 -18.72
N ASP A 362 13.54 1.51 -18.40
CA ASP A 362 14.54 2.34 -17.72
C ASP A 362 15.30 3.29 -18.66
N GLU A 363 15.37 2.96 -19.95
CA GLU A 363 15.99 3.82 -20.97
C GLU A 363 15.20 5.12 -21.15
N GLU A 364 13.88 5.03 -21.37
CA GLU A 364 13.02 6.22 -21.52
C GLU A 364 13.00 7.07 -20.24
N LYS A 365 13.04 6.43 -19.06
CA LYS A 365 13.09 7.13 -17.77
C LYS A 365 14.40 7.88 -17.56
N THR A 366 15.52 7.27 -17.95
CA THR A 366 16.84 7.91 -17.88
C THR A 366 16.91 9.07 -18.86
N ALA A 367 16.41 8.91 -20.09
CA ALA A 367 16.31 9.99 -21.07
C ALA A 367 15.44 11.14 -20.54
N TYR A 368 14.23 10.84 -20.03
CA TYR A 368 13.33 11.82 -19.44
C TYR A 368 14.00 12.60 -18.30
N TRP A 369 14.66 11.89 -17.38
CA TRP A 369 15.35 12.50 -16.26
C TRP A 369 16.49 13.42 -16.73
N VAL A 370 17.41 12.91 -17.55
CA VAL A 370 18.60 13.64 -17.99
C VAL A 370 18.21 14.86 -18.80
N GLU A 371 17.32 14.73 -19.77
CA GLU A 371 16.96 15.80 -20.69
C GLU A 371 16.18 16.91 -19.98
N ASN A 372 15.13 16.54 -19.24
CA ASN A 372 14.28 17.54 -18.57
C ASN A 372 14.97 18.18 -17.37
N MET A 373 15.79 17.45 -16.62
CA MET A 373 16.54 18.04 -15.50
C MET A 373 17.66 18.94 -16.02
N SER A 374 18.33 18.56 -17.11
CA SER A 374 19.32 19.43 -17.77
C SER A 374 18.70 20.73 -18.26
N GLN A 375 17.54 20.65 -18.91
CA GLN A 375 16.78 21.83 -19.30
C GLN A 375 16.34 22.67 -18.09
N ALA A 376 15.84 22.03 -17.03
CA ALA A 376 15.35 22.72 -15.84
C ALA A 376 16.47 23.47 -15.11
N TYR A 377 17.70 22.95 -15.09
CA TYR A 377 18.86 23.61 -14.51
C TYR A 377 19.64 24.49 -15.48
N GLU A 378 19.35 24.41 -16.78
CA GLU A 378 20.17 24.99 -17.86
C GLU A 378 21.63 24.52 -17.79
N LEU A 379 21.84 23.24 -17.48
CA LEU A 379 23.14 22.59 -17.35
C LEU A 379 23.16 21.26 -18.11
N ASP A 380 24.28 20.90 -18.72
CA ASP A 380 24.45 19.57 -19.30
C ASP A 380 24.74 18.55 -18.19
N LEU A 381 23.69 17.91 -17.66
CA LEU A 381 23.82 16.93 -16.57
C LEU A 381 24.15 15.52 -17.06
N ALA A 382 24.23 15.30 -18.38
CA ALA A 382 24.53 13.98 -18.95
C ALA A 382 25.89 13.42 -18.50
N PRO A 383 27.01 14.20 -18.49
CA PRO A 383 28.29 13.73 -17.97
C PRO A 383 28.21 13.33 -16.49
N LEU A 384 27.55 14.15 -15.66
CA LEU A 384 27.42 13.91 -14.21
C LEU A 384 26.60 12.64 -13.91
N ILE A 385 25.44 12.49 -14.56
CA ILE A 385 24.57 11.31 -14.37
C ILE A 385 25.27 10.04 -14.89
N SER A 386 26.06 10.15 -15.96
CA SER A 386 26.90 9.04 -16.45
C SER A 386 28.03 8.67 -15.49
N HIS A 387 28.65 9.67 -14.85
CA HIS A 387 29.69 9.48 -13.83
C HIS A 387 29.18 8.64 -12.67
N TRP A 388 27.91 8.82 -12.29
CA TRP A 388 27.23 8.01 -11.29
C TRP A 388 26.79 6.61 -11.76
N GLY A 389 27.06 6.25 -13.02
CA GLY A 389 26.79 4.91 -13.56
C GLY A 389 25.46 4.73 -14.28
N PHE A 390 24.62 5.76 -14.41
CA PHE A 390 23.38 5.62 -15.18
C PHE A 390 23.66 5.55 -16.70
N PRO A 391 22.92 4.72 -17.45
CA PRO A 391 23.12 4.56 -18.88
C PRO A 391 22.52 5.74 -19.67
N VAL A 392 23.31 6.81 -19.87
CA VAL A 392 22.90 7.96 -20.68
C VAL A 392 23.19 7.72 -22.16
N SER A 393 22.14 7.80 -22.99
CA SER A 393 22.22 7.59 -24.44
C SER A 393 22.95 8.72 -25.18
N ASP A 394 23.50 8.43 -26.36
CA ASP A 394 24.09 9.45 -27.23
C ASP A 394 23.06 10.49 -27.70
N ALA A 395 21.80 10.09 -27.86
CA ALA A 395 20.72 11.00 -28.22
C ALA A 395 20.47 12.04 -27.11
N SER A 396 20.43 11.60 -25.85
CA SER A 396 20.28 12.51 -24.71
C SER A 396 21.49 13.43 -24.56
N ARG A 397 22.73 12.94 -24.78
CA ARG A 397 23.94 13.79 -24.81
C ARG A 397 23.88 14.87 -25.89
N GLU A 398 23.37 14.52 -27.07
CA GLU A 398 23.21 15.46 -28.18
C GLU A 398 22.20 16.58 -27.84
N ILE A 399 21.15 16.25 -27.09
CA ILE A 399 20.15 17.21 -26.62
C ILE A 399 20.74 18.13 -25.53
N THR A 400 21.48 17.57 -24.58
CA THR A 400 21.93 18.32 -23.40
C THR A 400 23.18 19.16 -23.64
N ARG A 401 24.04 18.83 -24.62
CA ARG A 401 25.28 19.56 -24.92
C ARG A 401 25.11 21.04 -25.29
N GLN A 402 23.88 21.48 -25.53
CA GLN A 402 23.57 22.89 -25.77
C GLN A 402 23.73 23.74 -24.50
N TYR A 403 23.68 23.12 -23.33
CA TYR A 403 23.87 23.75 -22.03
C TYR A 403 25.34 23.65 -21.57
N PRO A 404 25.82 24.56 -20.70
CA PRO A 404 27.15 24.46 -20.10
C PRO A 404 27.25 23.26 -19.14
N GLU A 405 28.44 22.68 -19.02
CA GLU A 405 28.71 21.63 -18.03
C GLU A 405 28.55 22.13 -16.59
N PRO A 406 28.11 21.27 -15.64
CA PRO A 406 28.05 21.62 -14.23
C PRO A 406 29.47 21.75 -13.63
N ASP A 407 29.65 22.81 -12.86
CA ASP A 407 30.70 23.05 -11.87
C ASP A 407 30.48 22.20 -10.60
N ILE A 408 30.38 20.90 -10.83
CA ILE A 408 30.38 19.82 -9.84
C ILE A 408 31.45 18.86 -10.35
N ASP A 409 32.64 18.89 -9.72
CA ASP A 409 33.84 18.17 -10.19
C ASP A 409 33.53 16.71 -10.52
N THR A 410 33.59 16.33 -11.80
CA THR A 410 33.34 14.95 -12.26
C THR A 410 34.59 14.07 -12.20
N LYS A 411 35.56 14.37 -11.31
CA LYS A 411 36.92 13.80 -11.33
C LYS A 411 37.26 12.96 -10.11
#